data_AF-A0A918HFD6-F1
#
_entry.id   AF-A0A918HFD6-F1
#
_cell.length_a   1.000
_cell.length_b   1.000
_cell.length_c   1.000
_cell.angle_alpha   90.00
_cell.angle_beta   90.00
_cell.angle_gamma   90.00
#
_symmetry.space_group_name_H-M   'P 1'
#
loop_
_entity.id
_entity.type
_entity.pdbx_description
1 polymer ?
#
loop_
_entity_poly.entity_id
_entity_poly.type
_entity_poly.pdbx_seq_one_letter_code
_entity_poly.pdbx_strand_id
1 'polypeptide(L)'
;MFPPLTDEELHELTESVRTHGLRHPIVLGPDGILLDGRHRLAVCKALGVEPRFTTYEGDDPDGFALSVNIRQRKLTTGQAAMIATKAQAGTKTNEHFSREEAMRSLSERTGVPTARLELADMVMRHEPELVEPVITRTVGLDKAHTIALTNKARAQASQEHLARLRVEAPDLADLVIMGELTALQAWNKHRDRIKEDARQRRVATYLLCDVVTSLAQARGTRTFARYDPQFQAPGRPVTRETIAHAMTALTEMDAVWRERNLP
;
A
#
# COMPACT_ATOMS: atom_id res chain seq x y z
N MET A 1 16.59 -14.50 16.37
CA MET A 1 16.31 -15.32 17.58
C MET A 1 15.11 -16.20 17.27
N PHE A 2 15.17 -17.51 17.55
CA PHE A 2 14.05 -18.43 17.28
C PHE A 2 13.06 -18.47 18.46
N PRO A 3 11.76 -18.67 18.24
CA PRO A 3 10.76 -18.76 19.31
C PRO A 3 11.02 -19.94 20.25
N PRO A 4 10.54 -19.90 21.52
CA PRO A 4 10.65 -21.01 22.45
C PRO A 4 9.89 -22.27 21.96
N LEU A 5 10.07 -23.40 22.65
CA LEU A 5 9.18 -24.56 22.51
C LEU A 5 7.82 -24.25 23.16
N THR A 6 6.78 -25.00 22.80
CA THR A 6 5.53 -25.00 23.59
C THR A 6 5.72 -25.74 24.92
N ASP A 7 4.76 -25.57 25.84
CA ASP A 7 4.83 -26.24 27.15
C ASP A 7 4.72 -27.77 27.02
N GLU A 8 3.88 -28.32 26.12
CA GLU A 8 3.93 -29.75 25.77
C GLU A 8 5.30 -30.18 25.23
N GLU A 9 5.87 -29.48 24.25
CA GLU A 9 7.17 -29.85 23.64
C GLU A 9 8.31 -29.80 24.66
N LEU A 10 8.24 -28.88 25.63
CA LEU A 10 9.20 -28.78 26.73
C LEU A 10 8.99 -29.89 27.77
N HIS A 11 7.74 -30.28 28.05
CA HIS A 11 7.42 -31.40 28.94
C HIS A 11 7.87 -32.74 28.32
N GLU A 12 7.53 -33.02 27.06
CA GLU A 12 7.99 -34.20 26.32
C GLU A 12 9.52 -34.31 26.31
N LEU A 13 10.23 -33.20 26.06
CA LEU A 13 11.69 -33.15 26.11
C LEU A 13 12.22 -33.43 27.53
N THR A 14 11.56 -32.91 28.56
CA THR A 14 11.97 -33.10 29.97
C THR A 14 11.81 -34.56 30.40
N GLU A 15 10.67 -35.19 30.13
CA GLU A 15 10.47 -36.60 30.44
C GLU A 15 11.40 -37.50 29.62
N SER A 16 11.59 -37.21 28.32
CA SER A 16 12.49 -37.98 27.46
C SER A 16 13.96 -37.96 27.94
N VAL A 17 14.45 -36.80 28.40
CA VAL A 17 15.79 -36.69 29.01
C VAL A 17 15.84 -37.34 30.39
N ARG A 18 14.76 -37.29 31.18
CA ARG A 18 14.68 -37.99 32.48
C ARG A 18 14.72 -39.52 32.34
N THR A 19 14.00 -40.08 31.38
CA THR A 19 13.89 -41.55 31.22
C THR A 19 15.01 -42.17 30.37
N HIS A 20 15.66 -41.40 29.49
CA HIS A 20 16.65 -41.94 28.53
C HIS A 20 17.98 -41.18 28.47
N GLY A 21 18.16 -40.13 29.28
CA GLY A 21 19.31 -39.23 29.19
C GLY A 21 19.34 -38.41 27.90
N LEU A 22 20.42 -37.63 27.71
CA LEU A 22 20.59 -36.80 26.53
C LEU A 22 20.96 -37.64 25.30
N ARG A 23 19.96 -38.08 24.52
CA ARG A 23 20.16 -38.86 23.28
C ARG A 23 20.94 -38.11 22.20
N HIS A 24 20.57 -36.86 21.90
CA HIS A 24 21.24 -36.02 20.89
C HIS A 24 22.12 -34.96 21.56
N PRO A 25 23.42 -34.86 21.22
CA PRO A 25 24.34 -33.91 21.84
C PRO A 25 23.94 -32.46 21.60
N ILE A 26 24.51 -31.57 22.39
CA ILE A 26 24.44 -30.10 22.22
C ILE A 26 25.57 -29.69 21.27
N VAL A 27 25.26 -28.89 20.24
CA VAL A 27 26.23 -28.53 19.19
C VAL A 27 26.83 -27.16 19.48
N LEU A 28 28.16 -27.11 19.52
CA LEU A 28 28.96 -25.89 19.65
C LEU A 28 29.66 -25.56 18.32
N GLY A 29 29.91 -24.28 18.05
CA GLY A 29 30.78 -23.84 16.96
C GLY A 29 32.26 -24.00 17.30
N PRO A 30 33.17 -23.76 16.33
CA PRO A 30 34.62 -23.78 16.54
C PRO A 30 35.12 -22.79 17.62
N ASP A 31 34.32 -21.75 17.88
CA ASP A 31 34.52 -20.70 18.89
C ASP A 31 33.87 -21.03 20.26
N GLY A 32 33.21 -22.19 20.38
CA GLY A 32 32.45 -22.58 21.56
C GLY A 32 31.04 -21.97 21.67
N ILE A 33 30.58 -21.19 20.67
CA ILE A 33 29.22 -20.63 20.69
C ILE A 33 28.19 -21.75 20.47
N LEU A 34 27.07 -21.67 21.21
CA LEU A 34 25.98 -22.65 21.15
C LEU A 34 25.17 -22.53 19.85
N LEU A 35 25.34 -23.48 18.92
CA LEU A 35 24.62 -23.53 17.64
C LEU A 35 23.27 -24.27 17.74
N ASP A 36 23.21 -25.40 18.44
CA ASP A 36 21.97 -26.14 18.69
C ASP A 36 21.95 -26.81 20.08
N GLY A 37 20.74 -27.01 20.61
CA GLY A 37 20.51 -27.72 21.86
C GLY A 37 20.22 -26.82 23.07
N ARG A 38 19.88 -25.54 22.87
CA ARG A 38 19.62 -24.57 23.96
C ARG A 38 18.65 -25.08 25.03
N HIS A 39 17.53 -25.68 24.63
CA HIS A 39 16.57 -26.27 25.58
C HIS A 39 17.04 -27.62 26.13
N ARG A 40 17.81 -28.41 25.36
CA ARG A 40 18.44 -29.65 25.84
C ARG A 40 19.43 -29.36 26.96
N LEU A 41 20.26 -28.32 26.81
CA LEU A 41 21.19 -27.82 27.83
C LEU A 41 20.45 -27.30 29.09
N ALA A 42 19.32 -26.61 28.92
CA ALA A 42 18.50 -26.14 30.03
C ALA A 42 17.87 -27.32 30.81
N VAL A 43 17.27 -28.29 30.10
CA VAL A 43 16.67 -29.50 30.68
C VAL A 43 17.73 -30.38 31.38
N CYS A 44 18.91 -30.58 30.77
CA CYS A 44 20.01 -31.29 31.41
C CYS A 44 20.42 -30.64 32.74
N LYS A 45 20.59 -29.31 32.77
CA LYS A 45 20.88 -28.55 34.00
C LYS A 45 19.77 -28.66 35.05
N ALA A 46 18.50 -28.61 34.63
CA ALA A 46 17.36 -28.70 35.55
C ALA A 46 17.17 -30.11 36.15
N LEU A 47 17.55 -31.16 35.42
CA LEU A 47 17.44 -32.56 35.87
C LEU A 47 18.72 -33.12 36.51
N GLY A 48 19.82 -32.36 36.54
CA GLY A 48 21.14 -32.85 36.98
C GLY A 48 21.77 -33.89 36.04
N VAL A 49 21.29 -33.99 34.79
CA VAL A 49 21.80 -34.94 33.78
C VAL A 49 23.01 -34.32 33.08
N GLU A 50 24.10 -35.09 32.98
CA GLU A 50 25.35 -34.60 32.38
C GLU A 50 25.19 -34.29 30.87
N PRO A 51 25.44 -33.05 30.41
CA PRO A 51 25.28 -32.68 29.02
C PRO A 51 26.45 -33.15 28.16
N ARG A 52 26.13 -33.91 27.10
CA ARG A 52 27.08 -34.30 26.06
C ARG A 52 27.14 -33.23 24.96
N PHE A 53 28.34 -32.80 24.58
CA PHE A 53 28.58 -31.79 23.55
C PHE A 53 29.23 -32.41 22.30
N THR A 54 29.13 -31.71 21.18
CA THR A 54 29.89 -31.96 19.94
C THR A 54 30.23 -30.63 19.28
N THR A 55 31.41 -30.54 18.67
CA THR A 55 31.80 -29.38 17.85
C THR A 55 31.24 -29.54 16.44
N TYR A 56 30.93 -28.43 15.79
CA TYR A 56 30.60 -28.34 14.36
C TYR A 56 31.85 -27.92 13.58
N GLU A 57 32.38 -28.84 12.77
CA GLU A 57 33.62 -28.69 11.99
C GLU A 57 33.38 -28.07 10.59
N GLY A 58 32.27 -27.35 10.39
CA GLY A 58 31.88 -26.79 9.09
C GLY A 58 32.03 -25.26 9.00
N ASP A 59 31.95 -24.77 7.77
CA ASP A 59 32.34 -23.42 7.35
C ASP A 59 31.21 -22.36 7.32
N ASP A 60 29.93 -22.77 7.45
CA ASP A 60 28.79 -21.86 7.66
C ASP A 60 28.05 -22.18 8.99
N PRO A 61 28.57 -21.79 10.17
CA PRO A 61 27.94 -22.06 11.46
C PRO A 61 26.55 -21.42 11.61
N ASP A 62 26.34 -20.24 11.03
CA ASP A 62 25.04 -19.55 11.01
C ASP A 62 24.03 -20.30 10.12
N GLY A 63 24.44 -20.74 8.93
CA GLY A 63 23.64 -21.58 8.04
C GLY A 63 23.31 -22.94 8.65
N PHE A 64 24.26 -23.55 9.38
CA PHE A 64 24.01 -24.75 10.17
C PHE A 64 22.97 -24.49 11.28
N ALA A 65 23.17 -23.49 12.12
CA ALA A 65 22.23 -23.14 13.18
C ALA A 65 20.83 -22.82 12.64
N LEU A 66 20.75 -22.11 11.51
CA LEU A 66 19.50 -21.80 10.81
C LEU A 66 18.82 -23.07 10.26
N SER A 67 19.54 -23.91 9.52
CA SER A 67 18.99 -25.14 8.95
C SER A 67 18.53 -26.15 10.02
N VAL A 68 19.26 -26.27 11.14
CA VAL A 68 18.89 -27.15 12.25
C VAL A 68 17.67 -26.63 13.01
N ASN A 69 17.56 -25.32 13.27
CA ASN A 69 16.36 -24.76 13.90
C ASN A 69 15.13 -24.80 12.96
N ILE A 70 15.33 -24.71 11.63
CA ILE A 70 14.26 -24.93 10.63
C ILE A 70 13.80 -26.40 10.59
N ARG A 71 14.71 -27.37 10.80
CA ARG A 71 14.37 -28.81 10.75
C ARG A 71 13.84 -29.38 12.05
N GLN A 72 14.31 -28.92 13.22
CA GLN A 72 13.89 -29.47 14.52
C GLN A 72 12.54 -28.94 15.01
N ARG A 73 12.15 -27.72 14.62
CA ARG A 73 10.84 -27.13 14.97
C ARG A 73 9.92 -27.20 13.75
N LYS A 74 8.63 -27.38 13.98
CA LYS A 74 7.59 -27.48 12.93
C LYS A 74 7.27 -26.11 12.31
N LEU A 75 8.32 -25.39 11.86
CA LEU A 75 8.17 -24.10 11.17
C LEU A 75 7.46 -24.32 9.85
N THR A 76 6.43 -23.53 9.59
CA THR A 76 5.83 -23.46 8.26
C THR A 76 6.84 -22.88 7.26
N THR A 77 6.75 -23.26 5.98
CA THR A 77 7.62 -22.72 4.93
C THR A 77 7.59 -21.19 4.87
N GLY A 78 6.46 -20.57 5.25
CA GLY A 78 6.33 -19.12 5.36
C GLY A 78 7.07 -18.48 6.55
N GLN A 79 7.13 -19.17 7.70
CA GLN A 79 7.99 -18.74 8.82
C GLN A 79 9.47 -18.87 8.45
N ALA A 80 9.86 -20.01 7.86
CA ALA A 80 11.24 -20.23 7.41
C ALA A 80 11.66 -19.16 6.39
N ALA A 81 10.79 -18.81 5.44
CA ALA A 81 11.03 -17.73 4.49
C ALA A 81 11.19 -16.36 5.17
N MET A 82 10.28 -16.00 6.09
CA MET A 82 10.36 -14.72 6.79
C MET A 82 11.64 -14.59 7.61
N ILE A 83 12.05 -15.66 8.30
CA ILE A 83 13.31 -15.68 9.06
C ILE A 83 14.52 -15.56 8.12
N ALA A 84 14.53 -16.31 7.01
CA ALA A 84 15.61 -16.27 6.02
C ALA A 84 15.78 -14.87 5.39
N THR A 85 14.71 -14.26 4.92
CA THR A 85 14.74 -12.91 4.32
C THR A 85 15.10 -11.84 5.37
N LYS A 86 14.57 -11.94 6.59
CA LYS A 86 14.93 -11.02 7.70
C LYS A 86 16.40 -11.15 8.09
N ALA A 87 16.98 -12.35 8.06
CA ALA A 87 18.40 -12.58 8.29
C ALA A 87 19.25 -11.96 7.15
N GLN A 88 18.91 -12.24 5.89
CA GLN A 88 19.64 -11.69 4.73
C GLN A 88 19.66 -10.16 4.74
N ALA A 89 18.55 -9.50 5.11
CA ALA A 89 18.48 -8.04 5.22
C ALA A 89 19.38 -7.43 6.32
N GLY A 90 19.81 -8.23 7.31
CA GLY A 90 20.79 -7.82 8.31
C GLY A 90 22.25 -8.07 7.90
N THR A 91 22.48 -8.91 6.89
CA THR A 91 23.81 -9.24 6.38
C THR A 91 24.28 -8.21 5.36
N LYS A 92 25.50 -7.68 5.52
CA LYS A 92 26.14 -6.81 4.51
C LYS A 92 26.63 -7.62 3.30
N THR A 93 25.71 -8.12 2.48
CA THR A 93 26.05 -8.74 1.19
C THR A 93 26.53 -7.69 0.19
N ASN A 94 27.57 -8.04 -0.60
CA ASN A 94 28.19 -7.15 -1.59
C ASN A 94 27.16 -6.51 -2.55
N GLU A 95 27.39 -5.24 -2.88
CA GLU A 95 26.50 -4.36 -3.68
C GLU A 95 26.33 -4.76 -5.16
N HIS A 96 26.85 -5.93 -5.55
CA HIS A 96 26.92 -6.41 -6.94
C HIS A 96 25.93 -7.53 -7.31
N PHE A 97 25.20 -8.10 -6.34
CA PHE A 97 24.20 -9.15 -6.64
C PHE A 97 22.85 -8.55 -7.05
N SER A 98 22.25 -9.10 -8.11
CA SER A 98 20.84 -8.83 -8.41
C SER A 98 19.93 -9.46 -7.35
N ARG A 99 18.70 -8.92 -7.24
CA ARG A 99 17.68 -9.43 -6.31
C ARG A 99 17.37 -10.93 -6.53
N GLU A 100 17.40 -11.38 -7.78
CA GLU A 100 17.12 -12.77 -8.14
C GLU A 100 18.25 -13.73 -7.74
N GLU A 101 19.51 -13.30 -7.87
CA GLU A 101 20.67 -14.06 -7.41
C GLU A 101 20.72 -14.11 -5.88
N ALA A 102 20.40 -13.00 -5.21
CA ALA A 102 20.28 -12.94 -3.76
C ALA A 102 19.18 -13.90 -3.24
N MET A 103 18.03 -14.00 -3.92
CA MET A 103 16.97 -14.97 -3.59
C MET A 103 17.37 -16.42 -3.91
N ARG A 104 18.09 -16.67 -5.01
CA ARG A 104 18.61 -18.02 -5.35
C ARG A 104 19.62 -18.52 -4.32
N SER A 105 20.63 -17.71 -3.99
CA SER A 105 21.64 -18.06 -2.96
C SER A 105 21.00 -18.27 -1.58
N LEU A 106 20.00 -17.47 -1.21
CA LEU A 106 19.25 -17.67 0.03
C LEU A 106 18.42 -18.98 0.01
N SER A 107 17.81 -19.30 -1.14
CA SER A 107 17.07 -20.56 -1.34
C SER A 107 17.98 -21.78 -1.22
N GLU A 108 19.20 -21.72 -1.78
CA GLU A 108 20.20 -22.77 -1.70
C GLU A 108 20.69 -22.99 -0.27
N ARG A 109 21.07 -21.92 0.44
CA ARG A 109 21.59 -22.00 1.82
C ARG A 109 20.54 -22.44 2.85
N THR A 110 19.26 -22.12 2.62
CA THR A 110 18.19 -22.38 3.63
C THR A 110 17.26 -23.54 3.28
N GLY A 111 17.27 -24.00 2.03
CA GLY A 111 16.30 -24.99 1.52
C GLY A 111 14.87 -24.45 1.37
N VAL A 112 14.65 -23.14 1.55
CA VAL A 112 13.33 -22.51 1.39
C VAL A 112 13.11 -22.13 -0.08
N PRO A 113 11.99 -22.52 -0.72
CA PRO A 113 11.75 -22.19 -2.13
C PRO A 113 11.76 -20.68 -2.40
N THR A 114 12.44 -20.25 -3.48
CA THR A 114 12.53 -18.86 -3.95
C THR A 114 11.19 -18.13 -3.93
N ALA A 115 10.13 -18.74 -4.48
CA ALA A 115 8.79 -18.18 -4.51
C ALA A 115 8.23 -17.83 -3.12
N ARG A 116 8.64 -18.51 -2.03
CA ARG A 116 8.25 -18.14 -0.65
C ARG A 116 9.11 -17.01 -0.10
N LEU A 117 10.39 -16.93 -0.48
CA LEU A 117 11.28 -15.82 -0.13
C LEU A 117 10.82 -14.50 -0.79
N GLU A 118 10.31 -14.56 -2.01
CA GLU A 118 9.73 -13.39 -2.71
C GLU A 118 8.50 -12.80 -1.99
N LEU A 119 7.60 -13.65 -1.48
CA LEU A 119 6.46 -13.20 -0.66
C LEU A 119 6.95 -12.52 0.63
N ALA A 120 7.97 -13.11 1.27
CA ALA A 120 8.56 -12.56 2.49
C ALA A 120 9.28 -11.23 2.26
N ASP A 121 9.99 -11.08 1.13
CA ASP A 121 10.68 -9.84 0.72
C ASP A 121 9.68 -8.73 0.33
N MET A 122 8.55 -9.07 -0.29
CA MET A 122 7.45 -8.11 -0.51
C MET A 122 6.87 -7.61 0.82
N VAL A 123 6.69 -8.50 1.80
CA VAL A 123 6.23 -8.14 3.15
C VAL A 123 7.28 -7.30 3.88
N MET A 124 8.57 -7.67 3.87
CA MET A 124 9.65 -6.88 4.47
C MET A 124 9.72 -5.43 3.95
N ARG A 125 9.42 -5.21 2.66
CA ARG A 125 9.50 -3.88 2.02
C ARG A 125 8.27 -3.00 2.22
N HIS A 126 7.08 -3.58 2.34
CA HIS A 126 5.82 -2.85 2.34
C HIS A 126 5.01 -3.07 3.63
N GLU A 127 4.96 -4.31 4.13
CA GLU A 127 4.38 -4.82 5.40
C GLU A 127 5.36 -5.06 6.57
N PRO A 128 6.33 -4.19 6.92
CA PRO A 128 7.37 -4.52 7.90
C PRO A 128 6.83 -4.85 9.30
N GLU A 129 5.68 -4.28 9.69
CA GLU A 129 5.01 -4.58 10.96
C GLU A 129 4.49 -6.03 11.03
N LEU A 130 4.21 -6.67 9.87
CA LEU A 130 3.70 -8.04 9.80
C LEU A 130 4.82 -9.11 9.84
N VAL A 131 6.09 -8.69 9.80
CA VAL A 131 7.26 -9.59 9.83
C VAL A 131 7.28 -10.45 11.09
N GLU A 132 7.16 -9.84 12.28
CA GLU A 132 7.17 -10.59 13.55
C GLU A 132 5.86 -11.38 13.80
N PRO A 133 4.66 -10.85 13.48
CA PRO A 133 3.43 -11.65 13.41
C PRO A 133 3.51 -12.88 12.50
N VAL A 134 4.27 -12.84 11.39
CA VAL A 134 4.51 -14.02 10.55
C VAL A 134 5.49 -14.99 11.20
N ILE A 135 6.61 -14.52 11.76
CA ILE A 135 7.59 -15.38 12.47
C ILE A 135 6.95 -16.12 13.65
N THR A 136 6.14 -15.42 14.43
CA THR A 136 5.39 -15.95 15.58
C THR A 136 4.16 -16.79 15.20
N ARG A 137 3.84 -16.94 13.91
CA ARG A 137 2.66 -17.66 13.37
C ARG A 137 1.30 -17.02 13.74
N THR A 138 1.30 -15.83 14.33
CA THR A 138 0.10 -14.99 14.56
C THR A 138 -0.61 -14.64 13.25
N VAL A 139 0.15 -14.49 12.15
CA VAL A 139 -0.35 -14.25 10.79
C VAL A 139 0.33 -15.22 9.82
N GLY A 140 -0.44 -15.80 8.88
CA GLY A 140 0.13 -16.60 7.79
C GLY A 140 0.80 -15.71 6.73
N LEU A 141 1.97 -16.11 6.22
CA LEU A 141 2.73 -15.36 5.21
C LEU A 141 1.87 -14.92 4.02
N ASP A 142 1.01 -15.81 3.52
CA ASP A 142 0.16 -15.53 2.36
C ASP A 142 -0.85 -14.38 2.64
N LYS A 143 -1.39 -14.29 3.86
CA LYS A 143 -2.23 -13.17 4.30
C LYS A 143 -1.43 -11.87 4.44
N ALA A 144 -0.24 -11.93 5.02
CA ALA A 144 0.63 -10.76 5.13
C ALA A 144 1.04 -10.24 3.74
N HIS A 145 1.29 -11.14 2.79
CA HIS A 145 1.60 -10.79 1.40
C HIS A 145 0.43 -10.08 0.70
N THR A 146 -0.82 -10.53 0.87
CA THR A 146 -2.00 -9.82 0.33
C THR A 146 -2.09 -8.38 0.86
N ILE A 147 -1.79 -8.17 2.15
CA ILE A 147 -1.80 -6.84 2.76
C ILE A 147 -0.66 -5.97 2.20
N ALA A 148 0.56 -6.53 2.09
CA ALA A 148 1.71 -5.86 1.50
C ALA A 148 1.49 -5.43 0.03
N LEU A 149 0.85 -6.29 -0.80
CA LEU A 149 0.42 -5.92 -2.15
C LEU A 149 -0.60 -4.77 -2.13
N THR A 150 -1.55 -4.80 -1.18
CA THR A 150 -2.62 -3.79 -1.07
C THR A 150 -2.07 -2.41 -0.73
N ASN A 151 -1.24 -2.29 0.30
CA ASN A 151 -0.66 -0.99 0.67
C ASN A 151 0.47 -0.55 -0.29
N LYS A 152 1.16 -1.46 -0.98
CA LYS A 152 2.01 -1.12 -2.15
C LYS A 152 1.18 -0.44 -3.25
N ALA A 153 0.06 -1.05 -3.67
CA ALA A 153 -0.82 -0.48 -4.69
C ALA A 153 -1.41 0.87 -4.25
N ARG A 154 -1.79 0.99 -2.96
CA ARG A 154 -2.24 2.26 -2.35
C ARG A 154 -1.14 3.34 -2.39
N ALA A 155 0.11 2.99 -2.11
CA ALA A 155 1.23 3.92 -2.17
C ALA A 155 1.49 4.40 -3.62
N GLN A 156 1.47 3.48 -4.59
CA GLN A 156 1.61 3.82 -6.02
C GLN A 156 0.47 4.73 -6.48
N ALA A 157 -0.79 4.40 -6.20
CA ALA A 157 -1.93 5.26 -6.52
C ALA A 157 -1.86 6.63 -5.83
N SER A 158 -1.35 6.70 -4.60
CA SER A 158 -1.12 7.97 -3.90
C SER A 158 -0.03 8.83 -4.57
N GLN A 159 1.02 8.21 -5.09
CA GLN A 159 2.07 8.89 -5.86
C GLN A 159 1.56 9.36 -7.23
N GLU A 160 0.78 8.54 -7.94
CA GLU A 160 0.14 8.91 -9.22
C GLU A 160 -0.83 10.09 -9.08
N HIS A 161 -1.69 10.06 -8.05
CA HIS A 161 -2.58 11.19 -7.76
C HIS A 161 -1.79 12.47 -7.47
N LEU A 162 -0.74 12.41 -6.64
CA LEU A 162 0.09 13.59 -6.35
C LEU A 162 0.86 14.10 -7.58
N ALA A 163 1.33 13.20 -8.45
CA ALA A 163 1.99 13.57 -9.70
C ALA A 163 1.05 14.32 -10.66
N ARG A 164 -0.23 13.90 -10.76
CA ARG A 164 -1.24 14.60 -11.55
C ARG A 164 -1.65 15.93 -10.93
N LEU A 165 -1.89 15.97 -9.61
CA LEU A 165 -2.25 17.20 -8.90
C LEU A 165 -1.21 18.30 -9.09
N ARG A 166 0.10 17.98 -9.10
CA ARG A 166 1.17 18.96 -9.38
C ARG A 166 1.08 19.66 -10.74
N VAL A 167 0.37 19.07 -11.70
CA VAL A 167 0.16 19.63 -13.04
C VAL A 167 -1.24 20.25 -13.17
N GLU A 168 -2.27 19.57 -12.66
CA GLU A 168 -3.68 19.93 -12.88
C GLU A 168 -4.28 20.84 -11.80
N ALA A 169 -3.75 20.81 -10.56
CA ALA A 169 -4.24 21.58 -9.41
C ALA A 169 -3.15 21.71 -8.32
N PRO A 170 -2.11 22.56 -8.55
CA PRO A 170 -0.97 22.66 -7.63
C PRO A 170 -1.38 23.08 -6.21
N ASP A 171 -2.43 23.90 -6.06
CA ASP A 171 -2.99 24.28 -4.75
C ASP A 171 -3.45 23.06 -3.91
N LEU A 172 -3.96 22.02 -4.58
CA LEU A 172 -4.35 20.76 -3.95
C LEU A 172 -3.15 19.81 -3.77
N ALA A 173 -2.08 19.97 -4.54
CA ALA A 173 -0.82 19.24 -4.32
C ALA A 173 -0.05 19.78 -3.10
N ASP A 174 -0.01 21.10 -2.92
CA ASP A 174 0.68 21.75 -1.81
C ASP A 174 0.03 21.40 -0.46
N LEU A 175 -1.30 21.33 -0.40
CA LEU A 175 -2.04 20.81 0.77
C LEU A 175 -1.70 19.34 1.11
N VAL A 176 -1.26 18.53 0.14
CA VAL A 176 -0.78 17.16 0.39
C VAL A 176 0.67 17.17 0.88
N ILE A 177 1.50 18.08 0.36
CA ILE A 177 2.90 18.25 0.79
C ILE A 177 2.98 18.78 2.23
N MET A 178 2.06 19.67 2.62
CA MET A 178 1.93 20.19 4.00
C MET A 178 1.25 19.20 4.96
N GLY A 179 0.71 18.08 4.48
CA GLY A 179 0.03 17.07 5.31
C GLY A 179 -1.44 17.36 5.67
N GLU A 180 -1.97 18.52 5.27
CA GLU A 180 -3.36 18.95 5.48
C GLU A 180 -4.39 18.03 4.76
N LEU A 181 -3.98 17.36 3.68
CA LEU A 181 -4.79 16.40 2.94
C LEU A 181 -4.01 15.14 2.57
N THR A 182 -4.68 13.98 2.56
CA THR A 182 -4.18 12.83 1.81
C THR A 182 -4.33 13.05 0.31
N ALA A 183 -3.44 12.46 -0.51
CA ALA A 183 -3.51 12.56 -1.97
C ALA A 183 -4.88 12.11 -2.54
N LEU A 184 -5.55 11.15 -1.90
CA LEU A 184 -6.90 10.71 -2.28
C LEU A 184 -7.97 11.77 -1.99
N GLN A 185 -7.90 12.47 -0.84
CA GLN A 185 -8.83 13.56 -0.53
C GLN A 185 -8.63 14.75 -1.49
N ALA A 186 -7.39 15.11 -1.78
CA ALA A 186 -7.04 16.14 -2.75
C ALA A 186 -7.50 15.78 -4.18
N TRP A 187 -7.26 14.53 -4.62
CA TRP A 187 -7.72 14.05 -5.92
C TRP A 187 -9.25 14.01 -6.06
N ASN A 188 -9.97 13.62 -4.99
CA ASN A 188 -11.43 13.70 -4.98
C ASN A 188 -11.90 15.17 -5.10
N LYS A 189 -11.34 16.11 -4.32
CA LYS A 189 -11.65 17.55 -4.42
C LYS A 189 -11.41 18.07 -5.85
N HIS A 190 -10.29 17.70 -6.47
CA HIS A 190 -9.95 18.09 -7.84
C HIS A 190 -10.96 17.58 -8.88
N ARG A 191 -11.23 16.27 -8.87
CA ARG A 191 -12.22 15.66 -9.76
C ARG A 191 -13.61 16.28 -9.59
N ASP A 192 -13.97 16.66 -8.37
CA ASP A 192 -15.29 17.21 -8.08
C ASP A 192 -15.37 18.72 -8.44
N ARG A 193 -14.25 19.48 -8.42
CA ARG A 193 -14.14 20.79 -9.12
C ARG A 193 -14.40 20.64 -10.62
N ILE A 194 -13.76 19.68 -11.30
CA ILE A 194 -13.93 19.43 -12.74
C ILE A 194 -15.39 19.08 -13.08
N LYS A 195 -16.05 18.23 -12.28
CA LYS A 195 -17.47 17.91 -12.46
C LYS A 195 -18.37 19.13 -12.34
N GLU A 196 -18.09 20.01 -11.36
CA GLU A 196 -18.91 21.19 -11.10
C GLU A 196 -18.74 22.24 -12.20
N ASP A 197 -17.51 22.50 -12.65
CA ASP A 197 -17.24 23.34 -13.83
C ASP A 197 -17.94 22.79 -15.09
N ALA A 198 -17.83 21.48 -15.36
CA ALA A 198 -18.55 20.84 -16.46
C ALA A 198 -20.08 20.96 -16.32
N ARG A 199 -20.63 20.88 -15.10
CA ARG A 199 -22.06 21.07 -14.82
C ARG A 199 -22.49 22.51 -15.08
N GLN A 200 -21.72 23.49 -14.58
CA GLN A 200 -22.00 24.92 -14.77
C GLN A 200 -21.94 25.31 -16.25
N ARG A 201 -20.90 24.87 -16.98
CA ARG A 201 -20.82 25.04 -18.44
C ARG A 201 -22.03 24.45 -19.15
N ARG A 202 -22.44 23.22 -18.81
CA ARG A 202 -23.62 22.58 -19.43
C ARG A 202 -24.92 23.37 -19.16
N VAL A 203 -25.11 23.88 -17.95
CA VAL A 203 -26.28 24.72 -17.61
C VAL A 203 -26.25 26.05 -18.36
N ALA A 204 -25.09 26.72 -18.42
CA ALA A 204 -24.92 27.97 -19.15
C ALA A 204 -25.16 27.79 -20.66
N THR A 205 -24.62 26.72 -21.27
CA THR A 205 -24.85 26.39 -22.68
C THR A 205 -26.33 26.20 -22.97
N TYR A 206 -27.06 25.40 -22.18
CA TYR A 206 -28.50 25.22 -22.42
C TYR A 206 -29.31 26.51 -22.24
N LEU A 207 -28.99 27.33 -21.24
CA LEU A 207 -29.65 28.62 -21.03
C LEU A 207 -29.46 29.55 -22.23
N LEU A 208 -28.23 29.64 -22.76
CA LEU A 208 -27.93 30.45 -23.94
C LEU A 208 -28.59 29.87 -25.20
N CYS A 209 -28.58 28.56 -25.39
CA CYS A 209 -29.29 27.92 -26.50
C CYS A 209 -30.80 28.24 -26.49
N ASP A 210 -31.46 28.18 -25.33
CA ASP A 210 -32.88 28.47 -25.19
C ASP A 210 -33.19 29.95 -25.44
N VAL A 211 -32.52 30.85 -24.72
CA VAL A 211 -32.79 32.30 -24.74
C VAL A 211 -32.39 32.95 -26.07
N VAL A 212 -31.17 32.68 -26.56
CA VAL A 212 -30.62 33.38 -27.74
C VAL A 212 -31.32 32.94 -29.01
N THR A 213 -31.62 31.63 -29.17
CA THR A 213 -32.32 31.15 -30.36
C THR A 213 -33.78 31.62 -30.37
N SER A 214 -34.47 31.62 -29.22
CA SER A 214 -35.83 32.17 -29.10
C SER A 214 -35.89 33.66 -29.47
N LEU A 215 -34.93 34.47 -29.00
CA LEU A 215 -34.86 35.88 -29.33
C LEU A 215 -34.53 36.11 -30.82
N ALA A 216 -33.63 35.31 -31.39
CA ALA A 216 -33.30 35.36 -32.81
C ALA A 216 -34.50 34.98 -33.70
N GLN A 217 -35.28 33.95 -33.33
CA GLN A 217 -36.51 33.55 -34.02
C GLN A 217 -37.62 34.61 -33.91
N ALA A 218 -37.68 35.36 -32.80
CA ALA A 218 -38.65 36.44 -32.63
C ALA A 218 -38.35 37.68 -33.52
N ARG A 219 -37.15 37.82 -34.08
CA ARG A 219 -36.75 38.94 -34.96
C ARG A 219 -37.68 39.04 -36.18
N GLY A 220 -38.27 40.23 -36.39
CA GLY A 220 -39.18 40.49 -37.51
C GLY A 220 -40.60 39.92 -37.35
N THR A 221 -40.87 39.16 -36.28
CA THR A 221 -42.22 38.69 -35.96
C THR A 221 -43.06 39.78 -35.30
N ARG A 222 -44.39 39.60 -35.24
CA ARG A 222 -45.28 40.49 -34.48
C ARG A 222 -45.28 40.25 -32.96
N THR A 223 -44.41 39.37 -32.44
CA THR A 223 -44.42 38.93 -31.04
C THR A 223 -44.22 40.10 -30.07
N PHE A 224 -43.21 40.95 -30.30
CA PHE A 224 -42.95 42.12 -29.44
C PHE A 224 -44.11 43.13 -29.46
N ALA A 225 -44.76 43.32 -30.61
CA ALA A 225 -45.91 44.22 -30.77
C ALA A 225 -47.24 43.63 -30.24
N ARG A 226 -47.22 42.39 -29.73
CA ARG A 226 -48.35 41.69 -29.09
C ARG A 226 -48.11 41.47 -27.59
N TYR A 227 -47.08 42.06 -27.01
CA TYR A 227 -46.84 42.00 -25.57
C TYR A 227 -47.95 42.75 -24.82
N ASP A 228 -48.65 42.03 -23.94
CA ASP A 228 -49.69 42.54 -23.07
C ASP A 228 -49.32 42.19 -21.61
N PRO A 229 -49.13 43.18 -20.71
CA PRO A 229 -48.83 42.94 -19.30
C PRO A 229 -49.85 42.06 -18.57
N GLN A 230 -51.09 41.95 -19.02
CA GLN A 230 -52.11 41.12 -18.37
C GLN A 230 -51.78 39.61 -18.40
N PHE A 231 -51.01 39.17 -19.39
CA PHE A 231 -50.58 37.76 -19.53
C PHE A 231 -49.12 37.54 -19.09
N GLN A 232 -48.52 38.52 -18.40
CA GLN A 232 -47.13 38.43 -17.96
C GLN A 232 -46.95 37.40 -16.84
N ALA A 233 -45.90 36.58 -16.92
CA ALA A 233 -45.52 35.66 -15.85
C ALA A 233 -45.20 36.43 -14.53
N PRO A 234 -45.66 35.95 -13.37
CA PRO A 234 -45.31 36.50 -12.07
C PRO A 234 -43.78 36.55 -11.86
N GLY A 235 -43.29 37.65 -11.28
CA GLY A 235 -41.86 37.84 -11.00
C GLY A 235 -40.95 38.06 -12.22
N ARG A 236 -41.50 38.17 -13.44
CA ARG A 236 -40.73 38.41 -14.68
C ARG A 236 -41.25 39.62 -15.47
N PRO A 237 -41.12 40.86 -14.94
CA PRO A 237 -41.57 42.06 -15.63
C PRO A 237 -40.69 42.39 -16.83
N VAL A 238 -41.33 42.68 -17.98
CA VAL A 238 -40.63 43.16 -19.18
C VAL A 238 -40.70 44.69 -19.20
N THR A 239 -39.68 45.32 -18.64
CA THR A 239 -39.53 46.78 -18.56
C THR A 239 -38.49 47.28 -19.57
N ARG A 240 -38.45 48.60 -19.79
CA ARG A 240 -37.38 49.24 -20.59
C ARG A 240 -35.98 48.94 -20.03
N GLU A 241 -35.85 48.86 -18.71
CA GLU A 241 -34.62 48.51 -18.02
C GLU A 241 -34.20 47.06 -18.28
N THR A 242 -35.12 46.08 -18.17
CA THR A 242 -34.79 44.68 -18.49
C THR A 242 -34.42 44.48 -19.96
N ILE A 243 -35.02 45.27 -20.87
CA ILE A 243 -34.65 45.27 -22.29
C ILE A 243 -33.24 45.85 -22.48
N ALA A 244 -32.91 46.95 -21.81
CA ALA A 244 -31.57 47.55 -21.85
C ALA A 244 -30.50 46.57 -21.31
N HIS A 245 -30.74 45.94 -20.15
CA HIS A 245 -29.85 44.92 -19.61
C HIS A 245 -29.68 43.71 -20.55
N ALA A 246 -30.75 43.26 -21.21
CA ALA A 246 -30.66 42.20 -22.22
C ALA A 246 -29.82 42.63 -23.45
N MET A 247 -29.93 43.88 -23.91
CA MET A 247 -29.11 44.41 -25.01
C MET A 247 -27.63 44.50 -24.61
N THR A 248 -27.31 44.90 -23.38
CA THR A 248 -25.94 44.90 -22.86
C THR A 248 -25.39 43.46 -22.79
N ALA A 249 -26.12 42.53 -22.19
CA ALA A 249 -25.69 41.13 -22.06
C ALA A 249 -25.46 40.44 -23.41
N LEU A 250 -26.26 40.74 -24.44
CA LEU A 250 -26.03 40.25 -25.80
C LEU A 250 -24.78 40.84 -26.45
N THR A 251 -24.43 42.09 -26.09
CA THR A 251 -23.21 42.77 -26.57
C THR A 251 -21.96 42.18 -25.90
N GLU A 252 -22.03 41.92 -24.60
CA GLU A 252 -20.98 41.21 -23.84
C GLU A 252 -20.79 39.78 -24.36
N MET A 253 -21.89 39.08 -24.66
CA MET A 253 -21.86 37.74 -25.24
C MET A 253 -21.19 37.71 -26.62
N ASP A 254 -21.50 38.65 -27.51
CA ASP A 254 -20.83 38.80 -28.82
C ASP A 254 -19.32 39.07 -28.66
N ALA A 255 -18.92 39.92 -27.70
CA ALA A 255 -17.52 40.14 -27.39
C ALA A 255 -16.80 38.84 -26.94
N VAL A 256 -17.41 38.06 -26.03
CA VAL A 256 -16.88 36.76 -25.58
C VAL A 256 -16.85 35.72 -26.69
N TRP A 257 -17.82 35.73 -27.62
CA TRP A 257 -17.84 34.85 -28.79
C TRP A 257 -16.66 35.13 -29.72
N ARG A 258 -16.40 36.42 -30.01
CA ARG A 258 -15.26 36.86 -30.83
C ARG A 258 -13.91 36.55 -30.19
N GLU A 259 -13.76 36.88 -28.90
CA GLU A 259 -12.53 36.58 -28.12
C GLU A 259 -12.18 35.09 -28.15
N ARG A 260 -13.21 34.23 -28.01
CA ARG A 260 -13.05 32.78 -27.99
C ARG A 260 -13.12 32.12 -29.36
N ASN A 261 -13.24 32.90 -30.44
CA ASN A 261 -13.41 32.45 -31.83
C ASN A 261 -14.46 31.33 -31.97
N LEU A 262 -15.63 31.57 -31.38
CA LEU A 262 -16.79 30.68 -31.44
C LEU A 262 -17.63 30.92 -32.71
N PRO A 263 -18.32 29.88 -33.24
CA PRO A 263 -19.21 29.99 -34.39
C PRO A 263 -20.57 30.65 -34.05
#